data_AF-A0A426THX1-F1
#
_entry.id   AF-A0A426THX1-F1
#
_cell.length_a   1.000
_cell.length_b   1.000
_cell.length_c   1.000
_cell.angle_alpha   90.00
_cell.angle_beta   90.00
_cell.angle_gamma   90.00
#
_symmetry.space_group_name_H-M   'P 1'
#
loop_
_entity.id
_entity.type
_entity.pdbx_description
1 polymer ?
#
loop_
_entity_poly.entity_id
_entity_poly.type
_entity_poly.pdbx_seq_one_letter_code
_entity_poly.pdbx_strand_id
1 'polypeptide(L)'
;MRKYLFLVSCLFLVFLAACQAEKSQEVNLEQYKTDYVGDNSKVSQLAALQDYPEGYTYDHIEIQSDKEPYQLTVFLKVDKASDKEAEELQSNSQSLFDLIGNLEQVAFVDATSQEEIAHFTRKD
;
A
#
# COMPACT_ATOMS: atom_id res chain seq x y z
N MET A 1 38.45 13.71 -50.85
CA MET A 1 36.99 13.80 -50.63
C MET A 1 36.43 12.40 -50.42
N ARG A 2 35.65 12.25 -49.34
CA ARG A 2 34.54 11.29 -49.20
C ARG A 2 34.87 9.82 -49.55
N LYS A 3 35.33 9.04 -48.55
CA LYS A 3 35.10 7.58 -48.52
C LYS A 3 35.45 6.93 -47.16
N TYR A 4 36.23 7.58 -46.30
CA TYR A 4 36.44 7.14 -44.90
C TYR A 4 35.37 7.66 -43.92
N LEU A 5 34.20 8.05 -44.43
CA LEU A 5 33.04 8.43 -43.61
C LEU A 5 32.29 7.19 -43.06
N PHE A 6 32.80 5.98 -43.30
CA PHE A 6 32.21 4.71 -42.85
C PHE A 6 33.14 3.87 -41.95
N LEU A 7 34.10 4.52 -41.29
CA LEU A 7 34.82 3.95 -40.13
C LEU A 7 34.50 4.77 -38.87
N VAL A 8 33.24 5.22 -38.79
CA VAL A 8 32.58 5.69 -37.57
C VAL A 8 31.66 4.56 -37.12
N SER A 9 32.24 3.45 -36.70
CA SER A 9 31.53 2.31 -36.11
C SER A 9 32.57 1.43 -35.44
N CYS A 10 32.30 0.95 -34.22
CA CYS A 10 33.14 0.07 -33.39
C CYS A 10 34.02 0.68 -32.28
N LEU A 11 33.71 1.87 -31.75
CA LEU A 11 34.19 2.19 -30.38
C LEU A 11 33.11 2.88 -29.54
N PHE A 12 31.92 2.25 -29.51
CA PHE A 12 30.77 2.64 -28.70
C PHE A 12 30.20 1.39 -28.01
N LEU A 13 31.05 0.59 -27.34
CA LEU A 13 30.61 -0.60 -26.59
C LEU A 13 31.48 -0.82 -25.34
N VAL A 14 31.55 0.18 -24.47
CA VAL A 14 31.73 -0.10 -23.03
C VAL A 14 30.46 0.37 -22.36
N PHE A 15 29.38 -0.39 -22.60
CA PHE A 15 28.21 -0.37 -21.74
C PHE A 15 28.68 -0.85 -20.36
N LEU A 16 28.92 0.10 -19.46
CA LEU A 16 28.88 -0.17 -18.02
C LEU A 16 27.44 -0.58 -17.68
N ALA A 17 27.13 -1.86 -17.89
CA ALA A 17 26.01 -2.51 -17.25
C ALA A 17 26.37 -2.69 -15.77
N ALA A 18 26.38 -1.59 -15.03
CA ALA A 18 26.16 -1.65 -13.59
C ALA A 18 24.69 -2.00 -13.42
N CYS A 19 24.37 -3.30 -13.45
CA CYS A 19 23.12 -3.78 -12.88
C CYS A 19 23.14 -3.33 -11.42
N GLN A 20 22.37 -2.30 -11.10
CA GLN A 20 22.02 -2.00 -9.72
C GLN A 20 21.39 -3.26 -9.17
N ALA A 21 21.97 -3.81 -8.10
CA ALA A 21 21.28 -4.77 -7.28
C ALA A 21 19.98 -4.09 -6.82
N GLU A 22 18.83 -4.63 -7.20
CA GLU A 22 17.55 -4.20 -6.67
C GLU A 22 17.54 -4.53 -5.19
N LYS A 23 17.95 -3.55 -4.39
CA LYS A 23 17.81 -3.58 -2.94
C LYS A 23 16.31 -3.50 -2.71
N SER A 24 15.68 -4.63 -2.39
CA SER A 24 14.31 -4.64 -1.86
C SER A 24 14.28 -3.66 -0.69
N GLN A 25 13.77 -2.44 -0.91
CA GLN A 25 13.59 -1.49 0.15
C GLN A 25 12.48 -2.04 1.05
N GLU A 26 12.89 -2.57 2.19
CA GLU A 26 11.98 -2.89 3.28
C GLU A 26 11.20 -1.61 3.62
N VAL A 27 9.88 -1.65 3.43
CA VAL A 27 9.01 -0.51 3.68
C VAL A 27 8.87 -0.33 5.18
N ASN A 28 9.47 0.71 5.73
CA ASN A 28 9.34 1.02 7.15
C ASN A 28 8.04 1.80 7.40
N LEU A 29 6.97 1.13 7.84
CA LEU A 29 5.68 1.77 8.13
C LEU A 29 5.73 2.73 9.33
N GLU A 30 6.64 2.53 10.30
CA GLU A 30 6.76 3.38 11.49
C GLU A 30 7.05 4.85 11.16
N GLN A 31 7.66 5.14 10.02
CA GLN A 31 7.91 6.51 9.59
C GLN A 31 6.61 7.32 9.34
N TYR A 32 5.50 6.62 9.11
CA TYR A 32 4.18 7.20 8.88
C TYR A 32 3.29 7.12 10.12
N LYS A 33 3.82 6.71 11.28
CA LYS A 33 3.07 6.70 12.53
C LYS A 33 2.46 8.08 12.84
N THR A 34 1.22 8.07 13.33
CA THR A 34 0.45 9.27 13.66
C THR A 34 -0.46 9.01 14.84
N ASP A 35 -0.74 10.05 15.63
CA ASP A 35 -1.72 9.95 16.73
C ASP A 35 -3.16 10.19 16.25
N TYR A 36 -3.34 10.74 15.04
CA TYR A 36 -4.61 11.22 14.53
C TYR A 36 -4.94 10.65 13.14
N VAL A 37 -6.11 10.03 13.00
CA VAL A 37 -6.59 9.43 11.74
C VAL A 37 -6.79 10.45 10.62
N GLY A 38 -7.05 11.73 10.95
CA GLY A 38 -7.21 12.78 9.95
C GLY A 38 -5.89 13.30 9.37
N ASP A 39 -4.72 12.74 9.74
CA ASP A 39 -3.47 12.99 9.04
C ASP A 39 -3.47 12.26 7.68
N ASN A 40 -4.22 12.83 6.72
CA ASN A 40 -4.49 12.21 5.42
C ASN A 40 -3.22 11.73 4.70
N SER A 41 -2.12 12.49 4.81
CA SER A 41 -0.87 12.13 4.13
C SER A 41 -0.24 10.89 4.74
N LYS A 42 -0.25 10.76 6.07
CA LYS A 42 0.31 9.57 6.73
C LYS A 42 -0.63 8.38 6.65
N VAL A 43 -1.93 8.58 6.88
CA VAL A 43 -2.92 7.50 6.88
C VAL A 43 -3.08 6.88 5.50
N SER A 44 -3.07 7.67 4.43
CA SER A 44 -3.07 7.12 3.06
C SER A 44 -1.85 6.26 2.78
N GLN A 45 -0.66 6.67 3.23
CA GLN A 45 0.57 5.87 3.08
C GLN A 45 0.53 4.60 3.91
N LEU A 46 0.04 4.68 5.16
CA LEU A 46 -0.12 3.52 6.03
C LEU A 46 -1.05 2.47 5.43
N ALA A 47 -2.19 2.90 4.86
CA ALA A 47 -3.11 2.00 4.18
C ALA A 47 -2.50 1.42 2.89
N ALA A 48 -1.98 2.26 2.00
CA ALA A 48 -1.47 1.82 0.70
C ALA A 48 -0.27 0.85 0.79
N LEU A 49 0.51 0.94 1.86
CA LEU A 49 1.73 0.16 2.07
C LEU A 49 1.52 -1.09 2.96
N GLN A 50 0.27 -1.39 3.35
CA GLN A 50 -0.05 -2.64 4.02
C GLN A 50 0.27 -3.85 3.14
N ASP A 51 0.69 -4.95 3.77
CA ASP A 51 0.88 -6.24 3.10
C ASP A 51 -0.47 -6.94 2.98
N TYR A 52 -1.19 -6.67 1.88
CA TYR A 52 -2.52 -7.23 1.65
C TYR A 52 -2.44 -8.69 1.22
N PRO A 53 -3.34 -9.56 1.74
CA PRO A 53 -3.35 -10.98 1.37
C PRO A 53 -3.70 -11.19 -0.10
N GLU A 54 -3.35 -12.38 -0.61
CA GLU A 54 -3.57 -12.72 -2.02
C GLU A 54 -5.05 -12.52 -2.42
N GLY A 55 -5.27 -12.00 -3.63
CA GLY A 55 -6.62 -11.73 -4.12
C GLY A 55 -7.18 -10.37 -3.72
N TYR A 56 -6.47 -9.61 -2.86
CA TYR A 56 -6.77 -8.21 -2.57
C TYR A 56 -5.67 -7.29 -3.08
N THR A 57 -6.05 -6.13 -3.60
CA THR A 57 -5.11 -5.07 -3.95
C THR A 57 -5.68 -3.73 -3.51
N TYR A 58 -4.84 -2.90 -2.89
CA TYR A 58 -5.22 -1.55 -2.49
C TYR A 58 -5.79 -0.72 -3.66
N ASP A 59 -6.89 -0.02 -3.41
CA ASP A 59 -7.46 0.96 -4.35
C ASP A 59 -7.38 2.38 -3.79
N HIS A 60 -8.17 2.67 -2.75
CA HIS A 60 -8.21 3.97 -2.08
C HIS A 60 -8.71 3.85 -0.64
N ILE A 61 -8.82 4.98 0.05
CA ILE A 61 -9.40 5.05 1.40
C ILE A 61 -10.45 6.15 1.52
N GLU A 62 -11.30 6.00 2.52
CA GLU A 62 -12.09 7.07 3.09
C GLU A 62 -11.79 7.19 4.58
N ILE A 63 -11.68 8.42 5.07
CA ILE A 63 -11.41 8.73 6.47
C ILE A 63 -12.64 9.42 7.05
N GLN A 64 -13.26 8.80 8.06
CA GLN A 64 -14.35 9.40 8.82
C GLN A 64 -13.81 9.90 10.16
N SER A 65 -13.40 11.16 10.19
CA SER A 65 -12.74 11.80 11.35
C SER A 65 -13.53 12.98 11.96
N ASP A 66 -14.73 13.25 11.46
CA ASP A 66 -15.58 14.36 11.92
C ASP A 66 -16.17 14.13 13.32
N LYS A 67 -16.40 12.86 13.68
CA LYS A 67 -16.99 12.44 14.96
C LYS A 67 -16.55 11.02 15.31
N GLU A 68 -16.46 10.75 16.60
CA GLU A 68 -16.23 9.39 17.10
C GLU A 68 -17.47 8.49 16.87
N PRO A 69 -17.26 7.17 16.66
CA PRO A 69 -15.96 6.51 16.59
C PRO A 69 -15.19 6.84 15.30
N TYR A 70 -13.89 7.10 15.42
CA TYR A 70 -13.03 7.42 14.29
C TYR A 70 -12.75 6.18 13.43
N GLN A 71 -13.02 6.31 12.13
CA GLN A 71 -13.00 5.18 11.20
C GLN A 71 -12.10 5.44 9.99
N LEU A 72 -11.47 4.36 9.53
CA LEU A 72 -10.79 4.26 8.26
C LEU A 72 -11.46 3.15 7.42
N THR A 73 -12.00 3.50 6.27
CA THR A 73 -12.47 2.52 5.28
C THR A 73 -11.41 2.36 4.20
N VAL A 74 -10.96 1.13 3.99
CA VAL A 74 -9.99 0.75 2.96
C VAL A 74 -10.72 0.02 1.85
N PHE A 75 -10.69 0.59 0.65
CA PHE A 75 -11.27 -0.02 -0.53
C PHE A 75 -10.23 -0.89 -1.23
N LEU A 76 -10.61 -2.13 -1.53
CA LEU A 76 -9.77 -3.14 -2.14
C LEU A 76 -10.38 -3.60 -3.46
N LYS A 77 -9.53 -3.79 -4.47
CA LYS A 77 -9.91 -4.60 -5.63
C LYS A 77 -9.86 -6.05 -5.23
N VAL A 78 -10.93 -6.78 -5.54
CA VAL A 78 -11.08 -8.19 -5.21
C VAL A 78 -11.01 -9.01 -6.50
N ASP A 79 -10.02 -9.90 -6.59
CA ASP A 79 -9.84 -10.78 -7.76
C ASP A 79 -10.31 -12.22 -7.46
N LYS A 80 -9.51 -12.99 -6.71
CA LYS A 80 -9.79 -14.39 -6.33
C LYS A 80 -9.56 -14.63 -4.83
N ALA A 81 -10.03 -13.71 -4.00
CA ALA A 81 -9.95 -13.89 -2.56
C ALA A 81 -10.93 -14.97 -2.08
N SER A 82 -10.53 -15.78 -1.10
CA SER A 82 -11.42 -16.67 -0.35
C SER A 82 -11.65 -16.14 1.06
N ASP A 83 -12.60 -16.75 1.78
CA ASP A 83 -12.89 -16.41 3.18
C ASP A 83 -11.64 -16.47 4.07
N LYS A 84 -10.69 -17.37 3.75
CA LYS A 84 -9.42 -17.47 4.47
C LYS A 84 -8.56 -16.21 4.31
N GLU A 85 -8.45 -15.66 3.11
CA GLU A 85 -7.67 -14.44 2.87
C GLU A 85 -8.36 -13.21 3.51
N ALA A 86 -9.69 -13.21 3.62
CA ALA A 86 -10.41 -12.16 4.35
C ALA A 86 -10.06 -12.14 5.85
N GLU A 87 -9.84 -13.31 6.47
CA GLU A 87 -9.39 -13.39 7.87
C GLU A 87 -7.97 -12.79 8.06
N GLU A 88 -7.11 -12.89 7.06
CA GLU A 88 -5.74 -12.37 7.11
C GLU A 88 -5.69 -10.82 7.18
N LEU A 89 -6.75 -10.13 6.75
CA LEU A 89 -6.93 -8.66 6.89
C LEU A 89 -6.96 -8.19 8.35
N GLN A 90 -7.19 -9.09 9.30
CA GLN A 90 -7.09 -8.78 10.73
C GLN A 90 -5.68 -8.29 11.09
N SER A 91 -4.64 -8.85 10.47
CA SER A 91 -3.24 -8.44 10.72
C SER A 91 -2.98 -7.01 10.26
N ASN A 92 -3.49 -6.63 9.08
CA ASN A 92 -3.42 -5.26 8.58
C ASN A 92 -4.16 -4.28 9.50
N SER A 93 -5.32 -4.69 10.02
CA SER A 93 -6.08 -3.87 10.99
C SER A 93 -5.31 -3.63 12.28
N GLN A 94 -4.68 -4.67 12.83
CA GLN A 94 -3.84 -4.54 14.02
C GLN A 94 -2.68 -3.58 13.78
N SER A 95 -1.99 -3.70 12.65
CA SER A 95 -0.93 -2.77 12.26
C SER A 95 -1.45 -1.32 12.16
N LEU A 96 -2.60 -1.10 11.53
CA LEU A 96 -3.21 0.23 11.42
C LEU A 96 -3.61 0.80 12.79
N PHE A 97 -4.13 -0.01 13.71
CA PHE A 97 -4.42 0.43 15.07
C PHE A 97 -3.15 0.83 15.83
N ASP A 98 -2.06 0.06 15.70
CA ASP A 98 -0.79 0.35 16.36
C ASP A 98 -0.10 1.63 15.84
N LEU A 99 -0.34 1.95 14.55
CA LEU A 99 0.28 3.06 13.84
C LEU A 99 -0.56 4.34 13.81
N ILE A 100 -1.87 4.26 14.09
CA ILE A 100 -2.80 5.38 14.10
C ILE A 100 -3.45 5.48 15.48
N GLY A 101 -2.97 6.41 16.32
CA GLY A 101 -3.23 6.45 17.75
C GLY A 101 -4.71 6.45 18.16
N ASN A 102 -5.53 7.27 17.50
CA ASN A 102 -6.97 7.41 17.81
C ASN A 102 -7.90 6.63 16.86
N LEU A 103 -7.37 5.73 16.03
CA LEU A 103 -8.21 4.94 15.13
C LEU A 103 -8.97 3.86 15.89
N GLU A 104 -10.30 3.90 15.82
CA GLU A 104 -11.17 2.98 16.56
C GLU A 104 -11.73 1.88 15.67
N GLN A 105 -11.94 2.16 14.38
CA GLN A 105 -12.58 1.22 13.45
C GLN A 105 -11.87 1.16 12.10
N VAL A 106 -11.70 -0.05 11.58
CA VAL A 106 -11.20 -0.30 10.22
C VAL A 106 -12.22 -1.17 9.48
N ALA A 107 -12.68 -0.70 8.33
CA ALA A 107 -13.52 -1.49 7.42
C ALA A 107 -12.76 -1.75 6.12
N PHE A 108 -12.87 -2.96 5.58
CA PHE A 108 -12.42 -3.30 4.23
C PHE A 108 -13.63 -3.52 3.35
N VAL A 109 -13.65 -2.88 2.19
CA VAL A 109 -14.78 -2.88 1.26
C VAL A 109 -14.29 -3.19 -0.14
N ASP A 110 -15.03 -3.97 -0.89
CA ASP A 110 -14.75 -4.17 -2.31
C ASP A 110 -15.03 -2.86 -3.07
N ALA A 111 -14.00 -2.32 -3.72
CA ALA A 111 -14.07 -1.08 -4.48
C ALA A 111 -15.12 -1.13 -5.62
N THR A 112 -15.41 -2.31 -6.15
CA THR A 112 -16.34 -2.52 -7.26
C THR A 112 -17.77 -2.74 -6.78
N SER A 113 -17.98 -3.75 -5.93
CA SER A 113 -19.33 -4.12 -5.47
C SER A 113 -19.84 -3.25 -4.33
N GLN A 114 -18.95 -2.54 -3.63
CA GLN A 114 -19.24 -1.77 -2.41
C GLN A 114 -19.71 -2.66 -1.24
N GLU A 115 -19.50 -3.98 -1.33
CA GLU A 115 -19.81 -4.91 -0.25
C GLU A 115 -18.68 -4.91 0.79
N GLU A 116 -19.07 -4.97 2.07
CA GLU A 116 -18.13 -5.10 3.18
C GLU A 116 -17.48 -6.49 3.16
N ILE A 117 -16.15 -6.51 3.17
CA ILE A 117 -15.35 -7.74 3.23
C ILE A 117 -15.13 -8.13 4.70
N ALA A 118 -14.70 -7.15 5.50
CA ALA A 118 -14.42 -7.33 6.93
C ALA A 118 -14.46 -5.99 7.66
N HIS A 119 -14.85 -6.03 8.93
CA HIS A 119 -14.87 -4.88 9.81
C HIS A 119 -14.27 -5.23 11.17
N PHE A 120 -13.37 -4.38 11.65
CA PHE A 120 -12.63 -4.57 12.89
C PHE A 120 -12.76 -3.32 13.76
N THR A 121 -12.91 -3.55 15.06
CA THR A 121 -12.89 -2.50 16.08
C THR A 121 -11.67 -2.71 16.97
N ARG A 122 -11.00 -1.63 17.35
CA ARG A 122 -9.91 -1.67 18.33
C ARG A 122 -10.42 -2.35 19.60
N LYS A 123 -9.65 -3.31 20.10
CA LYS A 123 -9.91 -3.93 21.40
C LYS A 123 -9.16 -3.12 22.45
N ASP A 124 -9.84 -2.77 23.53
CA ASP A 124 -9.26 -2.11 24.71
C ASP A 124 -8.23 -2.99 25.43
#